data_AF-A0A352WYG0-F1
#
_entry.id   AF-A0A352WYG0-F1
#
_cell.length_a   1.000
_cell.length_b   1.000
_cell.length_c   1.000
_cell.angle_alpha   90.00
_cell.angle_beta   90.00
_cell.angle_gamma   90.00
#
_symmetry.space_group_name_H-M   'P 1'
#
loop_
_entity.id
_entity.type
_entity.pdbx_description
1 polymer ?
#
loop_
_entity_poly.entity_id
_entity_poly.type
_entity_poly.pdbx_seq_one_letter_code
_entity_poly.pdbx_strand_id
1 'polypeptide(L)' 'MNFKEFLQHNIVILDGGMGTLLQERGLQPGEQPERWNLSHPGDITAIHKAYFDNGSHVVNTNT' A
#
# COMPACT_ATOMS: atom_id res chain seq x y z
N MET A 1 8.66 7.68 20.03
CA MET A 1 7.20 7.79 20.12
C MET A 1 6.59 6.49 19.62
N ASN A 2 5.66 5.88 20.35
CA ASN A 2 4.93 4.72 19.84
C ASN A 2 3.70 5.16 19.01
N PHE A 3 3.10 4.25 18.27
CA PHE A 3 1.96 4.58 17.39
C PHE A 3 0.73 5.09 18.19
N LYS A 4 0.51 4.59 19.40
CA LYS A 4 -0.59 5.03 20.27
C LYS A 4 -0.44 6.50 20.68
N GLU A 5 0.77 6.93 21.02
CA GLU A 5 1.10 8.33 21.29
C GLU A 5 0.95 9.21 20.04
N PHE A 6 1.32 8.68 18.86
CA PHE A 6 1.14 9.38 17.58
C PHE A 6 -0.33 9.74 17.34
N LEU A 7 -1.23 8.75 17.50
CA LEU A 7 -2.68 8.87 17.28
C LEU A 7 -3.34 9.93 18.17
N GLN A 8 -2.81 10.18 19.37
CA GLN A 8 -3.37 11.17 20.29
C GLN A 8 -3.14 12.61 19.85
N HIS A 9 -2.10 12.85 19.05
CA HIS A 9 -1.63 14.20 18.71
C HIS A 9 -1.64 14.51 17.21
N ASN A 10 -1.97 13.53 16.36
CA ASN A 10 -1.88 13.67 14.91
C ASN A 10 -3.07 13.00 14.23
N ILE A 11 -3.42 13.50 13.04
CA ILE A 11 -4.31 12.80 12.12
C ILE A 11 -3.50 11.70 11.43
N VAL A 12 -3.97 10.46 11.52
CA VAL A 12 -3.38 9.34 10.78
C VAL A 12 -4.07 9.20 9.43
N ILE A 13 -3.25 9.11 8.38
CA ILE A 13 -3.67 9.01 6.99
C ILE A 13 -3.28 7.60 6.56
N LEU A 14 -4.27 6.81 6.14
CA LEU A 14 -4.01 5.49 5.56
C LEU A 14 -3.66 5.63 4.08
N ASP A 15 -3.23 4.54 3.46
CA ASP A 15 -3.03 4.48 2.03
C ASP A 15 -4.36 4.46 1.25
N GLY A 16 -4.21 4.50 -0.07
CA GLY A 16 -5.32 4.37 -1.01
C GLY A 16 -5.49 2.94 -1.51
N GLY A 17 -6.27 2.79 -2.58
CA GLY A 17 -6.56 1.48 -3.18
C GLY A 17 -5.35 0.86 -3.86
N MET A 18 -4.83 -0.24 -3.31
CA MET A 18 -3.80 -1.05 -3.98
C MET A 18 -4.31 -1.71 -5.26
N GLY A 19 -5.52 -2.26 -5.25
CA GLY A 19 -6.09 -2.96 -6.41
C GLY A 19 -6.18 -2.10 -7.68
N THR A 20 -6.55 -0.83 -7.55
CA THR A 20 -6.60 0.12 -8.68
C THR A 20 -5.21 0.31 -9.30
N LEU A 21 -4.19 0.51 -8.47
CA LEU A 21 -2.81 0.71 -8.92
C LEU A 21 -2.19 -0.57 -9.52
N LEU A 22 -2.63 -1.74 -9.07
CA LEU A 22 -2.23 -3.02 -9.67
C LEU A 22 -2.91 -3.25 -11.03
N GLN A 23 -4.21 -2.93 -11.15
CA GLN A 23 -4.94 -2.99 -12.42
C GLN A 23 -4.32 -2.05 -13.47
N GLU A 24 -3.95 -0.83 -13.08
CA GLU A 24 -3.23 0.11 -13.95
C GLU A 24 -1.86 -0.44 -14.41
N ARG A 25 -1.22 -1.28 -13.60
CA ARG A 25 0.04 -1.96 -13.92
C ARG A 25 -0.13 -3.29 -14.65
N GLY A 26 -1.37 -3.70 -14.94
CA GLY A 26 -1.67 -4.86 -15.77
C GLY A 26 -2.16 -6.09 -15.04
N LEU A 27 -2.52 -5.99 -13.75
CA LEU A 27 -3.21 -7.08 -13.04
C LEU A 27 -4.51 -7.44 -13.77
N GLN A 28 -4.64 -8.72 -14.17
CA GLN A 28 -5.77 -9.16 -14.98
C GLN A 28 -7.01 -9.48 -14.12
N PRO A 29 -8.23 -9.38 -14.67
CA PRO A 29 -9.43 -9.85 -14.00
C PRO A 29 -9.32 -11.31 -13.58
N GLY A 30 -9.60 -11.60 -12.30
CA GLY A 30 -9.53 -12.95 -11.74
C GLY A 30 -8.13 -13.40 -11.30
N GLU A 31 -7.10 -12.59 -11.53
CA GLU A 31 -5.78 -12.80 -10.95
C GLU A 31 -5.76 -12.45 -9.45
N GLN A 32 -4.92 -13.16 -8.69
CA GLN A 32 -4.74 -12.98 -7.24
C GLN A 32 -3.68 -11.90 -6.96
N PRO A 33 -4.06 -10.70 -6.47
CA PRO A 33 -3.12 -9.61 -6.21
C PRO A 33 -1.99 -9.99 -5.24
N GLU A 34 -2.28 -10.82 -4.23
CA GLU A 34 -1.34 -11.24 -3.19
C GLU A 34 -0.16 -12.03 -3.77
N ARG A 35 -0.33 -12.71 -4.92
CA ARG A 35 0.76 -13.43 -5.60
C ARG A 35 1.82 -12.47 -6.14
N TRP A 36 1.45 -11.22 -6.42
CA TRP A 36 2.39 -10.18 -6.88
C TRP A 36 3.43 -9.81 -5.83
N ASN A 37 3.21 -10.16 -4.55
CA ASN A 37 4.27 -10.07 -3.54
C ASN A 37 5.49 -10.91 -3.91
N LEU A 38 5.29 -12.02 -4.61
CA LEU A 38 6.35 -12.95 -4.99
C LEU A 38 6.75 -12.77 -6.46
N SER A 39 5.78 -12.57 -7.37
CA SER A 39 6.07 -12.45 -8.80
C SER A 39 6.51 -11.04 -9.23
N HIS A 40 6.04 -9.99 -8.54
CA HIS A 40 6.31 -8.58 -8.85
C HIS A 40 6.65 -7.75 -7.59
N PRO A 41 7.60 -8.18 -6.75
CA PRO A 41 7.88 -7.52 -5.46
C PRO A 41 8.31 -6.05 -5.62
N GLY A 42 8.94 -5.71 -6.75
CA GLY A 42 9.32 -4.34 -7.08
C GLY A 42 8.12 -3.42 -7.23
N ASP A 43 7.06 -3.87 -7.90
CA ASP A 43 5.84 -3.08 -8.09
C ASP A 43 5.09 -2.86 -6.77
N ILE A 44 4.99 -3.90 -5.93
CA ILE A 44 4.41 -3.80 -4.59
C ILE A 44 5.17 -2.79 -3.73
N THR A 45 6.51 -2.90 -3.72
CA THR A 45 7.37 -1.96 -2.98
C THR A 45 7.21 -0.53 -3.49
N ALA A 46 7.15 -0.34 -4.81
CA ALA A 46 6.99 0.97 -5.42
C ALA A 46 5.64 1.61 -5.07
N ILE A 47 4.55 0.83 -5.05
CA ILE A 47 3.22 1.32 -4.65
C ILE A 47 3.20 1.77 -3.19
N HIS A 48 3.67 0.93 -2.25
CA HIS A 48 3.71 1.33 -0.85
C HIS A 48 4.61 2.54 -0.62
N LYS A 49 5.78 2.59 -1.28
CA LYS A 49 6.66 3.75 -1.22
C LYS A 49 5.97 5.02 -1.71
N ALA A 50 5.23 4.94 -2.82
CA ALA A 50 4.50 6.09 -3.35
C ALA A 50 3.46 6.61 -2.36
N TYR A 51 2.77 5.74 -1.61
CA TYR A 51 1.85 6.18 -0.56
C TYR A 51 2.56 6.93 0.58
N PHE A 52 3.70 6.41 1.06
CA PHE A 52 4.50 7.11 2.07
C PHE A 52 5.04 8.46 1.55
N ASP A 53 5.55 8.49 0.32
CA ASP A 53 6.07 9.72 -0.30
C ASP A 53 4.98 10.79 -0.46
N ASN A 54 3.69 10.39 -0.51
CA ASN A 54 2.53 11.29 -0.62
C ASN A 54 1.78 11.49 0.71
N GLY A 55 2.37 11.12 1.84
CA GLY A 55 1.88 11.48 3.17
C GLY A 55 1.01 10.45 3.87
N SER A 56 0.86 9.24 3.33
CA SER A 56 0.31 8.14 4.12
C SER A 56 1.23 7.82 5.30
N HIS A 57 0.64 7.63 6.47
CA HIS A 57 1.34 7.23 7.69
C HIS A 57 1.34 5.71 7.86
N VAL A 58 0.38 5.02 7.24
CA VAL A 58 0.19 3.57 7.33
C VAL A 58 -0.18 3.06 5.94
N VAL A 59 0.38 1.91 5.58
CA VAL A 59 -0.03 1.15 4.39
C VAL A 59 -0.66 -0.18 4.82
N ASN A 60 -1.64 -0.65 4.06
CA ASN A 60 -2.20 -1.98 4.24
C ASN A 60 -1.40 -3.02 3.46
N THR A 61 -1.15 -4.20 4.03
CA THR A 61 -0.40 -5.25 3.34
C THR A 61 -1.20 -5.80 2.16
N ASN A 62 -0.50 -6.17 1.08
CA ASN A 62 -1.09 -6.88 -0.05
C ASN A 62 -1.35 -8.36 0.30
N THR A 63 -2.38 -8.66 1.07
CA THR A 63 -2.65 -10.01 1.63
C THR A 63 -4.05 -10.48 1.35
#